data_AF-X6PBJ5-F1
#
_entry.id   AF-X6PBJ5-F1
#
_cell.length_a   1.000
_cell.length_b   1.000
_cell.length_c   1.000
_cell.angle_alpha   90.00
_cell.angle_beta   90.00
_cell.angle_gamma   90.00
#
_symmetry.space_group_name_H-M   'P 1'
#
loop_
_entity.id
_entity.type
_entity.pdbx_description
1 polymer ?
#
loop_
_entity_poly.entity_id
_entity_poly.type
_entity_poly.pdbx_seq_one_letter_code
_entity_poly.pdbx_strand_id
1 'polypeptide(L)'
;MFKNGPIKVLCGKSQFSDKTRLSGWKEEYESPKKRSIENELNKWKIQIRLEQDKYNPAVQCLNEEDVQLFFKTVPQIEDCLKVK
;
A
#
# COMPACT_ATOMS: atom_id res chain seq x y z
N MET A 1 2.41 -17.76 0.74
CA MET A 1 3.20 -16.73 1.45
C MET A 1 4.10 -16.05 0.44
N PHE A 2 4.15 -14.72 0.42
CA PHE A 2 4.98 -13.99 -0.55
C PHE A 2 6.45 -14.20 -0.21
N LYS A 3 7.22 -14.74 -1.15
CA LYS A 3 8.65 -15.06 -0.92
C LYS A 3 9.50 -13.81 -0.59
N ASN A 4 9.01 -12.62 -0.94
CA ASN A 4 9.73 -11.35 -0.85
C ASN A 4 9.13 -10.39 0.20
N GLY A 5 8.27 -10.88 1.10
CA GLY A 5 7.58 -10.06 2.09
C GLY A 5 6.39 -9.26 1.51
N PRO A 6 5.87 -8.27 2.26
CA PRO A 6 4.69 -7.52 1.86
C PRO A 6 4.96 -6.66 0.62
N ILE A 7 3.91 -6.42 -0.18
CA ILE A 7 3.98 -5.54 -1.35
C ILE A 7 4.07 -4.09 -0.84
N LYS A 8 5.11 -3.37 -1.29
CA LYS A 8 5.42 -2.01 -0.83
C LYS A 8 5.20 -0.98 -1.94
N VAL A 9 4.59 0.15 -1.59
CA VAL A 9 4.34 1.30 -2.45
C VAL A 9 5.02 2.54 -1.86
N LEU A 10 5.99 3.10 -2.59
CA LEU A 10 6.64 4.35 -2.21
C LEU A 10 5.75 5.54 -2.60
N CYS A 11 5.31 6.31 -1.61
CA CYS A 11 4.37 7.42 -1.77
C CYS A 11 5.00 8.80 -1.48
N GLY A 12 6.31 8.94 -1.67
CA GLY A 12 7.02 10.22 -1.51
C GLY A 12 6.79 11.21 -2.69
N LYS A 13 6.86 12.52 -2.40
CA LYS A 13 7.18 13.58 -3.39
C LYS A 13 8.59 13.38 -4.02
N SER A 14 8.85 14.01 -5.16
CA SER A 14 10.18 14.01 -5.80
C SER A 14 11.30 14.52 -4.89
N GLN A 15 10.99 15.37 -3.90
CA GLN A 15 11.94 15.92 -2.90
C GLN A 15 12.51 14.87 -1.93
N PHE A 16 12.08 13.61 -2.01
CA PHE A 16 12.56 12.50 -1.16
C PHE A 16 13.56 11.58 -1.89
N SER A 17 14.05 11.97 -3.09
CA SER A 17 15.19 11.29 -3.74
C SER A 17 16.50 11.50 -3.00
N ASP A 18 16.61 12.60 -2.26
CA ASP A 18 17.77 12.90 -1.42
C ASP A 18 17.59 12.22 -0.06
N LYS A 19 18.35 11.13 0.12
CA LYS A 19 18.38 10.22 1.28
C LYS A 19 18.64 10.88 2.65
N THR A 20 18.74 12.21 2.73
CA THR A 20 19.33 12.96 3.85
C THR A 20 18.36 13.47 4.90
N ARG A 21 17.03 13.32 4.78
CA ARG A 21 16.05 13.84 5.77
C ARG A 21 15.36 12.81 6.65
N LEU A 22 16.05 11.71 6.98
CA LEU A 22 15.55 10.71 7.96
C LEU A 22 15.26 11.32 9.36
N SER A 23 15.83 12.47 9.70
CA SER A 23 15.65 13.14 11.01
C SER A 23 14.49 14.13 11.09
N GLY A 24 13.71 14.32 10.01
CA GLY A 24 12.68 15.36 9.93
C GLY A 24 11.23 14.86 9.87
N TRP A 25 10.98 13.56 10.04
CA TRP A 25 9.64 13.01 9.96
C TRP A 25 8.81 13.51 11.14
N LYS A 26 7.81 14.36 10.87
CA LYS A 26 6.70 14.52 11.81
C LYS A 26 5.97 13.18 11.87
N GLU A 27 5.67 12.70 13.07
CA GLU A 27 4.94 11.44 13.31
C GLU A 27 3.60 11.36 12.55
N GLU A 28 3.05 12.51 12.15
CA GLU A 28 1.80 12.67 11.40
C GLU A 28 1.98 12.72 9.86
N TYR A 29 3.08 12.22 9.29
CA TYR A 29 3.26 12.23 7.84
C TYR A 29 2.22 11.32 7.14
N GLU A 30 1.11 11.90 6.70
CA GLU A 30 0.18 11.25 5.77
C GLU A 30 0.70 11.45 4.34
N SER A 31 1.06 10.36 3.66
CA SER A 31 1.56 10.48 2.28
C SER A 31 0.48 11.08 1.37
N PRO A 32 0.81 12.02 0.48
CA PRO A 32 -0.18 12.71 -0.35
C PRO A 32 -0.94 11.76 -1.30
N LYS A 33 -0.42 10.56 -1.55
CA LYS A 33 -1.04 9.54 -2.40
C LYS A 33 -1.76 8.44 -1.62
N LYS A 34 -1.65 8.42 -0.29
CA LYS A 34 -2.25 7.36 0.55
C LYS A 34 -3.74 7.23 0.27
N ARG A 35 -4.50 8.32 0.42
CA ARG A 35 -5.95 8.32 0.17
C ARG A 35 -6.33 7.92 -1.24
N SER A 36 -5.55 8.32 -2.25
CA SER A 36 -5.81 7.90 -3.63
C SER A 36 -5.67 6.39 -3.78
N ILE A 37 -4.66 5.78 -3.17
CA ILE A 37 -4.47 4.32 -3.18
C ILE A 37 -5.60 3.63 -2.41
N GLU A 38 -5.95 4.11 -1.22
CA GLU A 38 -7.08 3.58 -0.44
C GLU A 38 -8.39 3.63 -1.22
N ASN A 39 -8.64 4.74 -1.92
CA ASN A 39 -9.82 4.90 -2.76
C ASN A 39 -9.84 3.90 -3.93
N GLU A 40 -8.71 3.58 -4.54
CA GLU A 40 -8.63 2.54 -5.56
C GLU A 40 -8.84 1.15 -4.96
N LEU A 41 -8.17 0.81 -3.85
CA LEU A 41 -8.32 -0.48 -3.17
C LEU A 41 -9.76 -0.74 -2.68
N ASN A 42 -10.49 0.31 -2.30
CA ASN A 42 -11.90 0.19 -1.89
C ASN A 42 -12.83 -0.27 -3.03
N LYS A 43 -12.41 -0.08 -4.29
CA LYS A 43 -13.14 -0.56 -5.47
C LYS A 43 -12.90 -2.04 -5.73
N TRP A 44 -11.92 -2.67 -5.08
CA TRP A 44 -11.55 -4.06 -5.34
C TRP A 44 -12.48 -5.03 -4.61
N LYS A 45 -12.77 -6.19 -5.20
CA LYS A 45 -13.65 -7.24 -4.65
C LYS A 45 -13.29 -7.61 -3.21
N ILE A 46 -12.00 -7.71 -2.92
CA ILE A 46 -11.47 -7.89 -1.55
C ILE A 46 -10.81 -6.58 -1.13
N GLN A 47 -11.23 -6.07 0.01
CA GLN A 47 -10.62 -4.89 0.61
C GLN A 47 -9.24 -5.25 1.15
N ILE A 48 -8.22 -4.49 0.72
CA ILE A 48 -6.84 -4.65 1.17
C ILE A 48 -6.47 -3.43 2.00
N ARG A 49 -6.06 -3.64 3.26
CA ARG A 49 -5.61 -2.56 4.13
C ARG A 49 -4.22 -2.08 3.73
N LEU A 50 -4.01 -0.76 3.83
CA LEU A 50 -2.70 -0.14 3.76
C LEU A 50 -2.15 0.05 5.18
N GLU A 51 -0.94 -0.41 5.40
CA GLU A 51 -0.19 -0.26 6.63
C GLU A 51 1.05 0.59 6.35
N GLN A 52 1.43 1.47 7.27
CA GLN A 52 2.65 2.24 7.12
C GLN A 52 3.87 1.37 7.44
N ASP A 53 4.93 1.46 6.63
CA ASP A 53 6.18 0.77 6.93
C ASP A 53 6.81 1.34 8.22
N LYS A 54 7.31 0.44 9.08
CA LYS A 54 7.87 0.76 10.39
C LYS A 54 9.12 1.66 10.30
N TYR A 55 9.90 1.55 9.21
CA TYR A 55 11.18 2.23 9.06
C TYR A 55 11.09 3.44 8.15
N ASN A 56 10.12 3.46 7.23
CA ASN A 56 9.95 4.54 6.28
C ASN A 56 8.47 4.97 6.19
N PRO A 57 8.08 6.10 6.81
CA PRO A 57 6.70 6.57 6.77
C PRO A 57 6.21 6.96 5.35
N ALA A 58 7.12 7.19 4.40
CA ALA A 58 6.76 7.40 3.00
C ALA A 58 6.45 6.09 2.25
N VAL A 59 6.66 4.92 2.86
CA VAL A 59 6.32 3.62 2.29
C VAL A 59 5.03 3.12 2.93
N GLN A 60 4.10 2.71 2.07
CA GLN A 60 2.88 2.04 2.46
C GLN A 60 2.97 0.59 2.01
N CYS A 61 2.61 -0.33 2.89
CA CYS A 61 2.59 -1.77 2.67
C CYS A 61 1.15 -2.24 2.51
N LEU A 62 0.90 -3.12 1.55
CA LEU A 62 -0.36 -3.86 1.53
C LEU A 62 -0.32 -4.92 2.63
N ASN A 63 -1.36 -4.99 3.46
CA ASN A 63 -1.47 -6.02 4.49
C ASN A 63 -1.37 -7.42 3.86
N GLU A 64 -0.49 -8.26 4.41
CA GLU A 64 -0.16 -9.53 3.77
C GLU A 64 -1.34 -10.52 3.80
N GLU A 65 -2.09 -10.57 4.89
CA GLU A 65 -3.24 -11.48 5.04
C GLU A 65 -4.34 -11.15 4.04
N ASP A 66 -4.66 -9.86 3.88
CA ASP A 66 -5.67 -9.38 2.95
C ASP A 66 -5.25 -9.67 1.49
N VAL A 67 -3.97 -9.46 1.16
CA VAL A 67 -3.43 -9.79 -0.17
C VAL A 67 -3.47 -11.30 -0.41
N GLN A 68 -3.12 -12.12 0.58
CA GLN A 68 -3.23 -13.57 0.47
C GLN A 68 -4.69 -14.01 0.26
N LEU A 69 -5.64 -13.38 0.97
CA LEU A 69 -7.07 -13.63 0.79
C LEU A 69 -7.53 -13.24 -0.61
N PHE A 70 -7.04 -12.10 -1.14
CA PHE A 70 -7.33 -11.65 -2.49
C PHE A 70 -6.92 -12.71 -3.53
N PHE A 71 -5.68 -13.20 -3.50
CA PHE A 71 -5.21 -14.21 -4.47
C PHE A 71 -5.84 -15.60 -4.29
N LYS A 72 -6.38 -15.92 -3.11
CA LYS A 72 -7.17 -17.14 -2.90
C LYS A 72 -8.58 -17.01 -3.43
N THR A 73 -9.17 -15.83 -3.34
CA THR A 73 -10.59 -15.60 -3.63
C THR A 73 -10.85 -15.17 -5.06
N VAL A 74 -9.98 -14.34 -5.64
CA VAL A 74 -10.13 -13.80 -7.00
C VAL A 74 -9.31 -14.68 -7.96
N PRO A 75 -9.97 -15.42 -8.88
CA PRO A 75 -9.28 -16.25 -9.86
C PRO A 75 -8.38 -15.41 -10.79
N GLN A 76 -7.30 -16.00 -11.30
CA GLN A 76 -6.22 -15.30 -12.02
C GLN A 76 -6.61 -14.66 -13.38
N ILE A 77 -7.89 -14.64 -13.76
CA ILE A 77 -8.39 -14.14 -15.04
C ILE A 77 -9.65 -13.27 -14.83
N GLU A 78 -10.17 -13.21 -13.61
CA GLU A 78 -11.34 -12.39 -13.30
C GLU A 78 -10.95 -10.95 -12.99
N ASP A 79 -11.90 -10.04 -13.26
CA ASP A 79 -11.80 -8.65 -12.84
C ASP A 79 -11.64 -8.57 -11.31
N CYS A 80 -10.71 -7.73 -10.86
CA CYS A 80 -10.47 -7.48 -9.44
C CYS A 80 -11.43 -6.45 -8.85
N LEU A 81 -12.23 -5.74 -9.67
CA LEU A 81 -13.14 -4.69 -9.25
C LEU A 81 -14.51 -5.25 -8.80
N LYS A 82 -15.11 -4.60 -7.81
CA LYS A 82 -16.51 -4.81 -7.44
C LYS A 82 -17.38 -4.43 -8.64
N VAL A 83 -18.30 -5.31 -9.00
CA VAL A 83 -19.37 -4.97 -9.95
C VAL A 83 -20.26 -3.92 -9.28
N LYS A 84 -20.55 -2.82 -9.99
CA LYS A 84 -21.44 -1.76 -9.52
C LYS A 84 -22.89 -2.22 -9.46
#